data_AF-A0A3D3KKK8-F1
#
_entry.id   AF-A0A3D3KKK8-F1
#
_cell.length_a   1.000
_cell.length_b   1.000
_cell.length_c   1.000
_cell.angle_alpha   90.00
_cell.angle_beta   90.00
_cell.angle_gamma   90.00
#
_symmetry.space_group_name_H-M   'P 1'
#
loop_
_entity.id
_entity.type
_entity.pdbx_description
1 polymer ?
#
loop_
_entity_poly.entity_id
_entity_poly.type
_entity_poly.pdbx_seq_one_letter_code
_entity_poly.pdbx_strand_id
1 'polypeptide(L)' 'MYWIMSGPENRLYRCKIKDPSFCNWSGLSYAVLGNIVPDFPLCNKSFNLSYAGNDL' A
#
# COMPACT_ATOMS: atom_id res chain seq x y z
N MET A 1 6.00 -7.20 3.35
CA MET A 1 6.12 -8.62 2.94
C MET A 1 6.97 -8.69 1.68
N TYR A 2 7.92 -9.62 1.64
CA TYR A 2 8.72 -9.90 0.44
C TYR A 2 8.36 -11.30 -0.03
N TRP A 3 7.90 -11.42 -1.27
CA TRP A 3 7.63 -12.69 -1.92
C TRP A 3 8.63 -12.89 -3.05
N ILE A 4 9.34 -14.01 -3.03
CA ILE A 4 10.44 -14.29 -3.94
C ILE A 4 10.20 -15.65 -4.59
N MET A 5 10.34 -15.69 -5.91
CA MET A 5 10.37 -16.92 -6.70
C MET A 5 11.76 -17.08 -7.31
N SER A 6 12.43 -18.17 -6.94
CA SER A 6 13.70 -18.57 -7.52
C SER A 6 13.51 -19.08 -8.95
N GLY A 7 14.50 -18.81 -9.80
CA GLY A 7 14.65 -19.37 -11.13
C GLY A 7 15.92 -20.22 -11.23
N PRO A 8 16.18 -20.80 -12.42
CA PRO A 8 17.42 -21.54 -12.67
C PRO A 8 18.66 -20.65 -12.59
N GLU A 9 19.84 -21.26 -12.53
CA GLU A 9 21.15 -20.57 -12.54
C GLU A 9 21.31 -19.51 -11.43
N ASN A 10 20.75 -19.75 -10.24
CA ASN A 10 20.78 -18.82 -9.11
C ASN A 10 20.18 -17.43 -9.42
N ARG A 11 19.29 -17.34 -10.42
CA ARG A 11 18.58 -16.09 -10.75
C ARG A 11 17.26 -16.01 -10.01
N LEU A 12 16.82 -14.79 -9.74
CA LEU A 12 15.45 -14.53 -9.30
C LEU A 12 14.53 -14.52 -10.52
N TYR A 13 13.47 -15.32 -10.49
CA TYR A 13 12.42 -15.27 -11.51
C TYR A 13 11.45 -14.11 -11.23
N ARG A 14 11.09 -13.90 -9.96
CA ARG A 14 10.20 -12.80 -9.55
C ARG A 14 10.46 -12.40 -8.11
N CYS A 15 10.41 -11.10 -7.84
CA CYS A 15 10.36 -10.53 -6.50
C CYS A 15 9.16 -9.59 -6.44
N LYS A 16 8.23 -9.81 -5.50
CA LYS A 16 7.13 -8.90 -5.20
C LYS A 16 7.29 -8.38 -3.79
N ILE A 17 7.35 -7.06 -3.67
CA ILE A 17 7.34 -6.35 -2.40
C ILE A 17 5.91 -5.88 -2.17
N LYS A 18 5.41 -6.06 -0.96
CA LYS A 18 4.12 -5.51 -0.52
C LYS A 18 4.36 -4.72 0.76
N ASP A 19 4.19 -3.42 0.68
CA ASP A 19 4.23 -2.52 1.84
C ASP A 19 3.08 -2.84 2.80
N PRO A 20 3.28 -2.72 4.14
CA PRO A 20 2.21 -2.95 5.10
C PRO A 20 0.95 -2.11 4.85
N SER A 21 1.10 -0.88 4.34
CA SER A 21 -0.02 0.02 4.05
C SER A 21 -0.83 -0.38 2.81
N PHE A 22 -0.34 -1.29 1.96
CA PHE A 22 -0.98 -1.67 0.70
C PHE A 22 -2.44 -2.14 0.90
N CYS A 23 -2.71 -2.87 1.98
CA CYS A 23 -4.06 -3.35 2.28
C CYS A 23 -5.01 -2.24 2.79
N ASN A 24 -4.45 -1.14 3.31
CA ASN A 24 -5.23 -0.10 3.99
C ASN A 24 -5.82 0.92 3.01
N TRP A 25 -5.31 0.99 1.78
CA TRP A 25 -5.73 1.95 0.76
C TRP A 25 -7.22 1.89 0.42
N SER A 26 -7.79 0.68 0.37
CA SER A 26 -9.23 0.51 0.13
C SER A 26 -10.07 1.08 1.27
N GLY A 27 -9.56 1.11 2.50
CA GLY A 27 -10.26 1.67 3.65
C GLY A 27 -10.39 3.19 3.60
N LEU A 28 -9.43 3.89 2.98
CA LEU A 28 -9.47 5.35 2.87
C LEU A 28 -10.70 5.84 2.12
N SER A 29 -11.08 5.19 1.01
CA SER A 29 -12.23 5.61 0.20
C SER A 29 -13.56 5.52 0.96
N TYR A 30 -13.68 4.59 1.90
CA TYR A 30 -14.83 4.51 2.80
C TYR A 30 -14.75 5.54 3.94
N ALA A 31 -13.56 5.79 4.47
CA ALA A 31 -13.36 6.68 5.61
C ALA A 31 -13.60 8.17 5.27
N VAL A 32 -13.43 8.58 4.01
CA VAL A 32 -13.65 9.97 3.58
C VAL A 32 -15.13 10.31 3.34
N LEU A 33 -16.01 9.31 3.23
CA LEU A 33 -17.43 9.53 2.95
C LEU A 33 -18.11 10.27 4.12
N GLY A 34 -18.92 11.28 3.79
CA GLY A 34 -19.65 12.09 4.77
C GLY A 34 -18.81 13.16 5.49
N ASN A 35 -17.49 13.25 5.22
CA ASN A 35 -16.63 14.30 5.76
C ASN A 35 -16.52 15.50 4.81
N ILE A 36 -16.02 16.63 5.31
CA ILE A 36 -15.74 17.80 4.48
C ILE A 36 -14.38 17.67 3.79
N VAL A 37 -14.18 18.37 2.67
CA VAL A 37 -12.91 18.31 1.89
C VAL A 37 -11.66 18.56 2.75
N PRO A 38 -11.65 19.53 3.69
CA PRO A 38 -10.49 19.76 4.57
C PRO A 38 -10.12 18.60 5.50
N ASP A 39 -10.99 17.60 5.71
CA ASP A 39 -10.71 16.46 6.59
C ASP A 39 -9.88 15.37 5.89
N PHE A 40 -9.75 15.44 4.55
CA PHE A 40 -9.00 14.45 3.78
C PHE A 40 -7.57 14.21 4.31
N PRO A 41 -6.75 15.24 4.66
CA PRO A 41 -5.42 15.03 5.22
C PRO A 41 -5.45 14.25 6.56
N LEU A 42 -6.48 14.45 7.38
CA LEU A 42 -6.64 13.72 8.65
C LEU A 42 -6.93 12.26 8.38
N CYS A 43 -7.93 11.95 7.55
CA CYS A 43 -8.26 10.58 7.15
C CYS A 43 -7.04 9.87 6.55
N ASN A 44 -6.33 10.53 5.63
CA ASN A 44 -5.14 9.95 4.98
C ASN A 44 -4.04 9.59 6.00
N LYS A 45 -3.80 10.46 6.98
CA LYS A 45 -2.75 10.25 7.98
C LYS A 45 -3.10 9.16 9.00
N SER A 46 -4.38 9.03 9.37
CA SER A 46 -4.85 7.99 10.30
C SER A 46 -4.58 6.56 9.83
N PHE A 47 -4.47 6.35 8.51
CA PHE A 47 -4.21 5.03 7.91
C PHE A 47 -2.72 4.74 7.70
N ASN A 48 -1.84 5.71 7.99
CA ASN A 48 -0.39 5.64 7.82
C ASN A 48 0.02 5.11 6.43
N LEU A 49 -0.61 5.65 5.38
CA LEU A 49 -0.43 5.18 4.01
C LEU A 49 0.93 5.58 3.44
N SER A 50 1.58 4.61 2.79
CA SER A 50 2.80 4.82 2.03
C SER A 50 2.47 4.86 0.54
N TYR A 51 2.63 6.02 -0.08
CA TYR A 51 2.41 6.19 -1.53
C TYR A 51 3.46 5.41 -2.33
N ALA A 52 4.74 5.59 -1.98
CA ALA A 52 5.82 4.83 -2.59
C ALA A 52 5.62 3.31 -2.40
N GLY A 53 5.10 2.88 -1.25
CA GLY A 53 4.78 1.49 -0.97
C GLY A 53 3.63 0.91 -1.81
N ASN A 54 2.72 1.77 -2.30
CA ASN A 54 1.60 1.39 -3.16
C ASN A 54 2.00 1.25 -4.64
N ASP A 55 3.03 1.98 -5.07
CA ASP A 55 3.52 1.97 -6.46
C ASP A 55 4.44 0.76 -6.76
N LEU A 56 4.86 0.00 -5.74
CA LEU A 56 5.73 -1.19 -5.82
C LEU A 56 5.00 -2.48 -6.23
#